data_AF-A0A967P491-F1
#
_entry.id   AF-A0A967P491-F1
#
_cell.length_a   1.000
_cell.length_b   1.000
_cell.length_c   1.000
_cell.angle_alpha   90.00
_cell.angle_beta   90.00
_cell.angle_gamma   90.00
#
_symmetry.space_group_name_H-M   'P 1'
#
loop_
_entity.id
_entity.type
_entity.pdbx_description
1 polymer ?
#
loop_
_entity_poly.entity_id
_entity_poly.type
_entity_poly.pdbx_seq_one_letter_code
_entity_poly.pdbx_strand_id
1 'polypeptide(L)'
;ALRAMYPDDELTERGWAHTVTDPLESLIQLTEAYTGSRRRFRELARYNKLANPDVLRIGDEVVVPLHWIPEELGFRPVALAAPLRLERDDATGRLYAGYTVARNDTLYSLLLRFTDRERADELNRMAGLLMKLNGIRGEGGLLAGRTLRMPIEWIVAERRVGGAAPVKRLEPPAPPPPKRMLPSALTPIHVIVDAGHGGRDPGAVYGRRGKRDYMVEHEVVYDIAERLVRLLDAKGYETYRTVEDPHRRYPKQKLTANGLGRERVLVTPPYRMDSAKIAVNMRVFLVNALYRRLVRRDGVDPQHIVLLSIHGDALA
;
A
#
# COMPACT_ATOMS: atom_id res chain seq x y z
N ALA A 1 -3.36 -4.11 3.93
CA ALA A 1 -1.91 -4.13 3.61
C ALA A 1 -1.62 -3.55 2.23
N LEU A 2 -2.12 -4.13 1.12
CA LEU A 2 -1.83 -3.66 -0.25
C LEU A 2 -2.20 -2.18 -0.51
N ARG A 3 -3.37 -1.70 -0.07
CA ARG A 3 -3.74 -0.27 -0.16
C ARG A 3 -2.83 0.69 0.63
N ALA A 4 -2.11 0.21 1.64
CA ALA A 4 -1.13 1.02 2.35
C ALA A 4 0.22 1.05 1.60
N MET A 5 0.55 -0.06 0.91
CA MET A 5 1.74 -0.19 0.07
C MET A 5 1.61 0.66 -1.19
N TYR A 6 0.45 0.55 -1.86
CA TYR A 6 0.14 1.25 -3.10
C TYR A 6 -1.15 2.07 -2.93
N PRO A 7 -1.05 3.26 -2.33
CA PRO A 7 -2.22 4.08 -1.99
C PRO A 7 -2.89 4.71 -3.22
N ASP A 8 -2.13 4.87 -4.29
CA ASP A 8 -2.57 5.47 -5.56
C ASP A 8 -3.06 4.41 -6.55
N ASP A 9 -3.02 3.13 -6.17
CA ASP A 9 -3.55 2.05 -6.99
C ASP A 9 -5.07 2.06 -6.97
N GLU A 10 -5.63 1.87 -8.14
CA GLU A 10 -7.04 2.00 -8.36
C GLU A 10 -7.63 0.77 -9.05
N LEU A 11 -8.92 0.57 -8.81
CA LEU A 11 -9.66 -0.44 -9.52
C LEU A 11 -10.08 0.10 -10.89
N THR A 12 -9.62 -0.54 -11.96
CA THR A 12 -9.97 -0.22 -13.35
C THR A 12 -10.87 -1.30 -13.94
N GLU A 13 -11.44 -1.02 -15.12
CA GLU A 13 -12.28 -1.99 -15.85
C GLU A 13 -11.54 -3.29 -16.22
N ARG A 14 -10.20 -3.24 -16.31
CA ARG A 14 -9.31 -4.37 -16.64
C ARG A 14 -8.86 -5.15 -15.41
N GLY A 15 -8.90 -4.53 -14.23
CA GLY A 15 -8.39 -5.12 -12.99
C GLY A 15 -7.85 -4.08 -12.02
N TRP A 16 -7.09 -4.53 -11.03
CA TRP A 16 -6.41 -3.62 -10.10
C TRP A 16 -5.18 -3.02 -10.79
N ALA A 17 -5.18 -1.72 -11.04
CA ALA A 17 -4.10 -1.01 -11.71
C ALA A 17 -3.12 -0.43 -10.69
N HIS A 18 -1.85 -0.65 -10.98
CA HIS A 18 -0.74 -0.11 -10.24
C HIS A 18 0.07 0.80 -11.16
N THR A 19 0.32 2.04 -10.72
CA THR A 19 1.28 2.92 -11.39
C THR A 19 2.62 2.76 -10.72
N VAL A 20 3.66 2.45 -11.48
CA VAL A 20 5.01 2.29 -10.96
C VAL A 20 5.50 3.64 -10.43
N THR A 21 5.79 3.71 -9.13
CA THR A 21 6.22 4.94 -8.45
C THR A 21 7.67 4.89 -7.99
N ASP A 22 8.25 3.69 -7.92
CA ASP A 22 9.62 3.47 -7.44
C ASP A 22 10.41 2.68 -8.50
N PRO A 23 11.63 3.12 -8.87
CA PRO A 23 12.46 2.42 -9.85
C PRO A 23 12.92 1.02 -9.40
N LEU A 24 12.75 0.66 -8.13
CA LEU A 24 13.02 -0.68 -7.60
C LEU A 24 11.81 -1.62 -7.71
N GLU A 25 10.63 -1.13 -8.11
CA GLU A 25 9.48 -1.97 -8.35
C GLU A 25 9.74 -2.91 -9.53
N SER A 26 9.38 -4.18 -9.35
CA SER A 26 9.51 -5.21 -10.39
C SER A 26 8.20 -5.92 -10.62
N LEU A 27 7.98 -6.36 -11.86
CA LEU A 27 6.77 -7.07 -12.22
C LEU A 27 6.58 -8.36 -11.41
N ILE A 28 7.68 -9.03 -11.06
CA ILE A 28 7.67 -10.22 -10.20
C ILE A 28 7.14 -9.89 -8.80
N GLN A 29 7.60 -8.77 -8.21
CA GLN A 29 7.16 -8.33 -6.89
C GLN A 29 5.68 -7.95 -6.89
N LEU A 30 5.23 -7.19 -7.89
CA LEU A 30 3.81 -6.84 -8.06
C LEU A 30 2.96 -8.09 -8.24
N THR A 31 3.40 -9.03 -9.08
CA THR A 31 2.68 -10.30 -9.30
C THR A 31 2.53 -11.07 -7.99
N GLU A 32 3.61 -11.21 -7.22
CA GLU A 32 3.55 -11.92 -5.93
C GLU A 32 2.68 -11.19 -4.91
N ALA A 33 2.80 -9.86 -4.82
CA ALA A 33 2.05 -9.06 -3.85
C ALA A 33 0.54 -9.16 -4.10
N TYR A 34 0.12 -9.15 -5.37
CA TYR A 34 -1.29 -9.17 -5.73
C TYR A 34 -1.88 -10.58 -5.88
N THR A 35 -1.09 -11.55 -6.36
CA THR A 35 -1.63 -12.89 -6.68
C THR A 35 -1.18 -13.98 -5.71
N GLY A 36 -0.28 -13.67 -4.78
CA GLY A 36 0.35 -14.64 -3.88
C GLY A 36 1.35 -15.58 -4.58
N SER A 37 1.63 -15.39 -5.88
CA SER A 37 2.53 -16.28 -6.64
C SER A 37 3.35 -15.53 -7.69
N ARG A 38 4.67 -15.71 -7.66
CA ARG A 38 5.58 -15.17 -8.71
C ARG A 38 5.42 -15.86 -10.07
N ARG A 39 4.84 -17.05 -10.13
CA ARG A 39 4.88 -17.91 -11.34
C ARG A 39 4.17 -17.28 -12.54
N ARG A 40 3.22 -16.39 -12.30
CA ARG A 40 2.38 -15.77 -13.33
C ARG A 40 2.93 -14.46 -13.90
N PHE A 41 4.13 -14.02 -13.50
CA PHE A 41 4.61 -12.68 -13.89
C PHE A 41 4.77 -12.53 -15.41
N ARG A 42 5.16 -13.59 -16.12
CA ARG A 42 5.23 -13.59 -17.60
C ARG A 42 3.85 -13.52 -18.25
N GLU A 43 2.83 -14.13 -17.64
CA GLU A 43 1.44 -14.01 -18.08
C GLU A 43 0.94 -12.58 -17.84
N LEU A 44 1.28 -11.99 -16.69
CA LEU A 44 0.96 -10.60 -16.36
C LEU A 44 1.62 -9.61 -17.33
N ALA A 45 2.87 -9.87 -17.72
CA ALA A 45 3.59 -9.05 -18.71
C ALA A 45 2.88 -9.02 -20.05
N ARG A 46 2.47 -10.20 -20.54
CA ARG A 46 1.72 -10.34 -21.79
C ARG A 46 0.35 -9.67 -21.70
N TYR A 47 -0.35 -9.82 -20.57
CA TYR A 47 -1.63 -9.16 -20.32
C TYR A 47 -1.52 -7.63 -20.39
N ASN A 48 -0.42 -7.07 -19.88
CA ASN A 48 -0.13 -5.64 -19.88
C ASN A 48 0.60 -5.15 -21.13
N LYS A 49 0.91 -6.04 -22.10
CA LYS A 49 1.64 -5.73 -23.34
C LYS A 49 2.98 -5.02 -23.08
N LEU A 50 3.67 -5.40 -22.00
CA LEU A 50 4.96 -4.82 -21.64
C LEU A 50 6.04 -5.24 -22.65
N ALA A 51 6.81 -4.27 -23.15
CA ALA A 51 7.89 -4.52 -24.10
C ALA A 51 9.06 -5.32 -23.47
N ASN A 52 9.34 -5.06 -22.19
CA ASN A 52 10.31 -5.82 -21.42
C ASN A 52 9.73 -6.14 -20.02
N PRO A 53 9.50 -7.42 -19.67
CA PRO A 53 8.95 -7.81 -18.36
C PRO A 53 9.92 -7.62 -17.19
N ASP A 54 11.22 -7.49 -17.46
CA ASP A 54 12.26 -7.40 -16.45
C ASP A 54 12.59 -5.95 -16.07
N VAL A 55 12.05 -4.96 -16.80
CA VAL A 55 12.30 -3.54 -16.58
C VAL A 55 10.97 -2.79 -16.53
N LEU A 56 10.61 -2.31 -15.34
CA LEU A 56 9.52 -1.35 -15.16
C LEU A 56 10.10 0.05 -15.02
N ARG A 57 9.46 1.03 -15.66
CA ARG A 57 9.82 2.44 -15.57
C ARG A 57 8.81 3.17 -14.69
N ILE A 58 9.27 4.20 -13.99
CA ILE A 58 8.38 5.10 -13.24
C ILE A 58 7.32 5.64 -14.21
N GLY A 59 6.05 5.51 -13.82
CA GLY A 59 4.89 5.87 -14.61
C GLY A 59 4.30 4.75 -15.47
N ASP A 60 4.95 3.59 -15.58
CA ASP A 60 4.35 2.43 -16.23
C ASP A 60 3.11 1.95 -15.46
N GLU A 61 2.04 1.61 -16.18
CA GLU A 61 0.82 1.06 -15.59
C GLU A 61 0.82 -0.47 -15.72
N VAL A 62 0.66 -1.16 -14.59
CA VAL A 62 0.54 -2.62 -14.50
C VAL A 62 -0.83 -2.97 -13.95
N VAL A 63 -1.66 -3.62 -14.76
CA VAL A 63 -2.99 -4.07 -14.36
C VAL A 63 -2.98 -5.55 -13.99
N VAL A 64 -3.40 -5.87 -12.77
CA VAL A 64 -3.59 -7.24 -12.28
C VAL A 64 -5.06 -7.63 -12.39
N PRO A 65 -5.40 -8.69 -13.15
CA PRO A 65 -6.78 -9.15 -13.24
C PRO A 65 -7.33 -9.54 -11.86
N LEU A 66 -8.52 -9.05 -11.50
CA LEU A 66 -9.11 -9.31 -10.17
C LEU A 66 -9.29 -10.78 -9.84
N HIS A 67 -9.49 -11.65 -10.85
CA HIS A 67 -9.64 -13.09 -10.63
C HIS A 67 -8.31 -13.80 -10.32
N TRP A 68 -7.18 -13.09 -10.42
CA TRP A 68 -5.87 -13.58 -9.98
C TRP A 68 -5.56 -13.20 -8.54
N ILE A 69 -6.35 -12.30 -7.96
CA ILE A 69 -6.14 -11.80 -6.60
C ILE A 69 -6.89 -12.70 -5.62
N PRO A 70 -6.18 -13.38 -4.68
CA PRO A 70 -6.81 -14.24 -3.68
C PRO A 70 -7.89 -13.52 -2.87
N GLU A 71 -8.98 -14.22 -2.56
CA GLU A 71 -10.15 -13.66 -1.86
C GLU A 71 -9.79 -13.19 -0.45
N GLU A 72 -8.81 -13.83 0.19
CA GLU A 72 -8.31 -13.56 1.54
C GLU A 72 -7.63 -12.19 1.65
N LEU A 73 -7.21 -11.61 0.52
CA LEU A 73 -6.70 -10.24 0.48
C LEU A 73 -7.81 -9.19 0.55
N GLY A 74 -9.09 -9.61 0.63
CA GLY A 74 -10.24 -8.75 0.90
C GLY A 74 -10.62 -7.86 -0.28
N PHE A 75 -10.23 -8.23 -1.50
CA PHE A 75 -10.58 -7.47 -2.71
C PHE A 75 -12.02 -7.74 -3.21
N ARG A 76 -12.79 -8.64 -2.56
CA ARG A 76 -14.21 -8.95 -2.84
C ARG A 76 -14.93 -9.47 -1.57
N PRO A 77 -16.24 -9.23 -1.31
CA PRO A 77 -17.12 -8.16 -1.71
C PRO A 77 -17.50 -7.24 -0.52
N VAL A 78 -17.38 -5.95 -0.81
CA VAL A 78 -18.20 -4.83 -0.35
C VAL A 78 -19.66 -5.23 -0.14
N ALA A 79 -20.22 -5.11 1.07
CA ALA A 79 -21.69 -5.00 1.17
C ALA A 79 -22.07 -3.61 0.65
N LEU A 80 -23.22 -3.49 0.00
CA LEU A 80 -23.66 -2.21 -0.56
C LEU A 80 -24.73 -1.61 0.35
N ALA A 81 -24.62 -0.31 0.62
CA ALA A 81 -25.66 0.42 1.31
C ALA A 81 -26.93 0.39 0.46
N ALA A 82 -28.07 0.18 1.11
CA ALA A 82 -29.36 0.42 0.47
C ALA A 82 -29.35 1.82 -0.18
N PRO A 83 -29.91 1.98 -1.40
CA PRO A 83 -30.75 1.02 -2.13
C PRO A 83 -30.00 0.06 -3.08
N LEU A 84 -28.65 0.05 -3.07
CA LEU A 84 -27.84 -0.80 -3.94
C LEU A 84 -27.81 -2.24 -3.43
N ARG A 85 -27.82 -3.20 -4.35
CA ARG A 85 -27.71 -4.64 -4.07
C ARG A 85 -26.56 -5.25 -4.85
N LEU A 86 -25.91 -6.26 -4.29
CA LEU A 86 -24.87 -6.97 -5.00
C LEU A 86 -25.49 -7.90 -6.04
N GLU A 87 -25.17 -7.69 -7.30
CA GLU A 87 -25.57 -8.53 -8.43
C GLU A 87 -24.36 -9.31 -8.94
N ARG A 88 -24.56 -10.57 -9.31
CA ARG A 88 -23.53 -11.38 -9.96
C ARG A 88 -23.98 -11.69 -11.38
N ASP A 89 -23.06 -11.55 -12.31
CA ASP A 89 -23.27 -12.01 -13.68
C ASP A 89 -22.94 -13.51 -13.76
N ASP A 90 -23.92 -14.32 -14.15
CA ASP A 90 -23.81 -15.77 -14.11
C ASP A 90 -22.82 -16.34 -15.15
N ALA A 91 -22.61 -15.63 -16.27
CA ALA A 91 -21.73 -16.07 -17.34
C ALA A 91 -20.25 -15.76 -17.05
N THR A 92 -19.98 -14.58 -16.50
CA THR A 92 -18.61 -14.09 -16.27
C THR A 92 -18.18 -14.18 -14.80
N GLY A 93 -19.13 -14.41 -13.89
CA GLY A 93 -18.91 -14.33 -12.45
C GLY A 93 -18.64 -12.91 -11.93
N ARG A 94 -18.75 -11.87 -12.78
CA ARG A 94 -18.44 -10.48 -12.41
C ARG A 94 -19.52 -9.91 -11.49
N LEU A 95 -19.09 -9.13 -10.49
CA LEU A 95 -19.98 -8.49 -9.53
C LEU A 95 -20.32 -7.06 -9.96
N TYR A 96 -21.57 -6.67 -9.73
CA TYR A 96 -22.11 -5.35 -10.03
C TYR A 96 -22.91 -4.81 -8.84
N ALA A 97 -23.00 -3.49 -8.75
CA ALA A 97 -23.98 -2.81 -7.92
C ALA A 97 -25.28 -2.70 -8.70
N GLY A 98 -26.27 -3.51 -8.34
CA GLY A 98 -27.63 -3.46 -8.84
C GLY A 98 -28.44 -2.36 -8.18
N TYR A 99 -29.10 -1.53 -8.99
CA TYR A 99 -30.04 -0.51 -8.53
C TYR A 99 -31.37 -0.67 -9.26
N THR A 100 -32.49 -0.65 -8.54
CA THR A 100 -33.82 -0.64 -9.17
C THR A 100 -34.19 0.80 -9.52
N VAL A 101 -34.29 1.09 -10.81
CA VAL A 101 -34.59 2.44 -11.35
C VAL A 101 -35.94 2.94 -10.81
N ALA A 102 -35.96 4.12 -10.19
CA ALA A 102 -37.19 4.76 -9.73
C ALA A 102 -37.84 5.61 -10.83
N ARG A 103 -39.09 6.00 -10.60
CA ARG A 103 -39.81 6.94 -11.49
C ARG A 103 -39.07 8.28 -11.49
N ASN A 104 -38.73 8.78 -12.68
CA ASN A 104 -37.94 10.00 -12.94
C ASN A 104 -36.42 9.90 -12.70
N ASP A 105 -35.88 8.71 -12.43
CA ASP A 105 -34.42 8.55 -12.46
C ASP A 105 -33.92 8.68 -13.90
N THR A 106 -32.85 9.45 -14.08
CA THR A 106 -32.06 9.51 -15.31
C THR A 106 -30.67 8.91 -15.06
N LEU A 107 -29.99 8.43 -16.10
CA LEU A 107 -28.61 7.95 -15.96
C LEU A 107 -27.70 9.01 -15.32
N TYR A 108 -27.89 10.27 -15.70
CA TYR A 108 -27.18 11.40 -15.14
C TYR A 108 -27.42 11.55 -13.64
N SER A 109 -28.69 11.51 -13.19
CA SER A 109 -29.04 11.60 -11.77
C SER A 109 -28.51 10.43 -10.94
N LEU A 110 -28.42 9.23 -11.52
CA LEU A 110 -27.93 8.03 -10.86
C LEU A 110 -26.40 8.04 -10.72
N LEU A 111 -25.70 8.49 -11.75
CA LEU A 111 -24.25 8.68 -11.70
C LEU A 111 -23.90 9.71 -10.63
N LEU A 112 -24.54 10.89 -10.66
CA LEU A 112 -24.29 11.94 -9.68
C LEU A 112 -24.63 11.53 -8.23
N ARG A 113 -25.57 10.58 -8.06
CA ARG A 113 -25.98 10.07 -6.74
C ARG A 113 -25.04 9.00 -6.18
N PHE A 114 -24.42 8.20 -7.04
CA PHE A 114 -23.69 7.00 -6.63
C PHE A 114 -22.20 7.03 -6.98
N THR A 115 -21.71 7.99 -7.77
CA THR A 115 -20.30 8.15 -8.14
C THR A 115 -19.73 9.47 -7.61
N ASP A 116 -18.41 9.62 -7.62
CA ASP A 116 -17.67 10.79 -7.13
C ASP A 116 -17.37 11.83 -8.23
N ARG A 117 -18.10 11.76 -9.36
CA ARG A 117 -17.78 12.54 -10.56
C ARG A 117 -18.70 13.74 -10.74
N GLU A 118 -18.09 14.91 -10.89
CA GLU A 118 -18.80 16.18 -11.00
C GLU A 118 -18.67 16.85 -12.38
N ARG A 119 -17.76 16.37 -13.24
CA ARG A 119 -17.53 16.96 -14.57
C ARG A 119 -18.53 16.45 -15.60
N ALA A 120 -19.18 17.36 -16.31
CA ALA A 120 -20.26 17.05 -17.25
C ALA A 120 -19.83 16.15 -18.42
N ASP A 121 -18.62 16.33 -18.96
CA ASP A 121 -18.07 15.51 -20.03
C ASP A 121 -17.81 14.06 -19.58
N GLU A 122 -17.38 13.90 -18.34
CA GLU A 122 -17.13 12.59 -17.72
C GLU A 122 -18.44 11.84 -17.46
N LEU A 123 -19.44 12.54 -16.90
CA LEU A 123 -20.77 11.99 -16.67
C LEU A 123 -21.44 11.52 -17.98
N ASN A 124 -21.26 12.26 -19.08
CA ASN A 124 -21.78 11.88 -20.39
C ASN A 124 -21.10 10.60 -20.94
N ARG A 125 -19.79 10.46 -20.76
CA ARG A 125 -19.06 9.23 -21.13
C ARG A 125 -19.52 8.04 -20.30
N MET A 126 -19.63 8.22 -18.99
CA MET A 126 -20.09 7.17 -18.07
C MET A 126 -21.53 6.72 -18.38
N ALA A 127 -22.42 7.66 -18.72
CA ALA A 127 -23.78 7.32 -19.14
C ALA A 127 -23.76 6.45 -20.42
N GLY A 128 -22.92 6.79 -21.40
CA GLY A 128 -22.72 5.97 -22.61
C GLY A 128 -22.25 4.55 -22.33
N LEU A 129 -21.30 4.39 -21.41
CA LEU A 129 -20.80 3.08 -20.99
C LEU A 129 -21.87 2.28 -20.24
N LEU A 130 -22.61 2.93 -19.33
CA LEU A 130 -23.66 2.30 -18.55
C LEU A 130 -24.81 1.83 -19.45
N MET A 131 -25.13 2.59 -20.50
CA MET A 131 -26.08 2.17 -21.53
C MET A 131 -25.61 0.90 -22.25
N LYS A 132 -24.36 0.86 -22.70
CA LYS A 132 -23.79 -0.33 -23.38
C LYS A 132 -23.79 -1.55 -22.47
N LEU A 133 -23.34 -1.39 -21.23
CA LEU A 133 -23.29 -2.45 -20.22
C LEU A 133 -24.68 -3.06 -19.95
N ASN A 134 -25.71 -2.22 -19.95
CA ASN A 134 -27.09 -2.64 -19.65
C ASN A 134 -27.94 -2.88 -20.91
N GLY A 135 -27.35 -2.81 -22.12
CA GLY A 135 -28.08 -2.98 -23.38
C GLY A 135 -29.19 -1.95 -23.61
N ILE A 136 -29.02 -0.72 -23.13
CA ILE A 136 -29.96 0.40 -23.29
C ILE A 136 -29.60 1.14 -24.59
N ARG A 137 -30.55 1.27 -25.52
CA ARG A 137 -30.31 1.85 -26.86
C ARG A 137 -30.57 3.35 -26.96
N GLY A 138 -31.02 4.01 -25.90
CA GLY A 138 -31.30 5.45 -25.85
C GLY A 138 -31.90 5.88 -24.50
N GLU A 139 -32.01 7.19 -24.26
CA GLU A 139 -32.41 7.77 -22.96
C GLU A 139 -33.79 7.30 -22.47
N GLY A 140 -34.73 7.02 -23.40
CA GLY A 140 -36.04 6.44 -23.08
C GLY A 140 -36.02 4.96 -22.68
N GLY A 141 -34.87 4.28 -22.72
CA GLY A 141 -34.74 2.86 -22.38
C GLY A 141 -34.50 2.58 -20.89
N LEU A 142 -34.35 3.64 -20.07
CA LEU A 142 -34.26 3.55 -18.62
C LEU A 142 -35.66 3.55 -17.99
N LEU A 143 -36.32 2.39 -18.01
CA LEU A 143 -37.67 2.22 -17.48
C LEU A 143 -37.64 2.03 -15.96
N ALA A 144 -38.59 2.67 -15.26
CA ALA A 144 -38.79 2.46 -13.83
C ALA A 144 -39.07 0.97 -13.54
N GLY A 145 -38.50 0.46 -12.45
CA GLY A 145 -38.57 -0.95 -12.04
C GLY A 145 -37.49 -1.83 -12.66
N ARG A 146 -36.77 -1.38 -13.70
CA ARG A 146 -35.64 -2.13 -14.27
C ARG A 146 -34.44 -2.12 -13.31
N THR A 147 -33.74 -3.24 -13.19
CA THR A 147 -32.45 -3.28 -12.49
C THR A 147 -31.35 -2.77 -13.43
N LEU A 148 -30.69 -1.70 -12.99
CA LEU A 148 -29.49 -1.16 -13.61
C LEU A 148 -28.27 -1.76 -12.91
N ARG A 149 -27.39 -2.40 -13.68
CA ARG A 149 -26.10 -2.90 -13.21
C ARG A 149 -25.07 -1.79 -13.37
N MET A 150 -24.52 -1.33 -12.26
CA MET A 150 -23.41 -0.40 -12.22
C MET A 150 -22.14 -1.15 -11.83
N PRO A 151 -20.99 -0.87 -12.46
CA PRO A 151 -19.71 -1.36 -11.98
C PRO A 151 -19.49 -0.97 -10.51
N ILE A 152 -19.11 -1.92 -9.65
CA ILE A 152 -18.94 -1.66 -8.19
C ILE A 152 -17.88 -0.58 -7.98
N GLU A 153 -16.84 -0.60 -8.80
CA GLU A 153 -15.76 0.36 -8.89
C GLU A 153 -16.23 1.82 -8.95
N TRP A 154 -17.37 2.10 -9.58
CA TRP A 154 -17.91 3.45 -9.70
C TRP A 154 -18.65 3.93 -8.44
N ILE A 155 -19.03 3.01 -7.56
CA ILE A 155 -19.82 3.34 -6.38
C ILE A 155 -18.94 4.02 -5.33
N VAL A 156 -19.34 5.22 -4.89
CA VAL A 156 -18.64 5.97 -3.84
C VAL A 156 -18.44 5.15 -2.58
N ALA A 157 -17.34 5.40 -1.89
CA ALA A 157 -16.92 4.60 -0.73
C ALA A 157 -17.97 4.61 0.40
N GLU A 158 -18.72 5.69 0.58
CA GLU A 158 -19.76 5.81 1.61
C GLU A 158 -20.95 4.87 1.38
N ARG A 159 -21.17 4.41 0.14
CA ARG A 159 -22.24 3.48 -0.23
C ARG A 159 -21.79 2.02 -0.17
N ARG A 160 -20.58 1.76 0.33
CA ARG A 160 -19.98 0.44 0.55
C ARG A 160 -20.04 0.15 2.06
N VAL A 161 -21.01 -0.64 2.51
CA VAL A 161 -21.18 -1.06 3.92
C VAL A 161 -20.34 -2.32 4.14
N GLY A 162 -19.49 -2.35 5.17
CA GLY A 162 -18.53 -3.44 5.38
C GLY A 162 -17.17 -3.08 4.81
N GLY A 163 -16.36 -2.47 5.69
CA GLY A 163 -15.12 -1.77 5.38
C GLY A 163 -15.16 -0.36 5.95
N ALA A 164 -15.07 -0.24 7.28
CA ALA A 164 -15.11 1.06 7.95
C ALA A 164 -14.04 2.02 7.39
N ALA A 165 -14.52 3.24 7.12
CA ALA A 165 -13.89 4.36 6.40
C ALA A 165 -13.15 5.33 7.40
N PRO A 166 -12.56 6.49 6.97
CA PRO A 166 -13.18 7.53 6.14
C PRO A 166 -12.37 7.97 4.90
N VAL A 167 -13.08 8.46 3.88
CA VAL A 167 -12.55 9.35 2.85
C VAL A 167 -12.46 10.75 3.44
N LYS A 168 -11.33 11.42 3.25
CA LYS A 168 -11.13 12.82 3.60
C LYS A 168 -12.02 13.68 2.69
N ARG A 169 -13.03 14.35 3.25
CA ARG A 169 -13.70 15.48 2.59
C ARG A 169 -12.63 16.56 2.39
N LEU A 170 -12.35 16.93 1.15
CA LEU A 170 -11.58 18.13 0.84
C LEU A 170 -12.46 19.33 1.19
N GLU A 171 -12.06 20.06 2.22
CA GLU A 171 -12.53 21.43 2.43
C GLU A 171 -12.06 22.31 1.25
N PRO A 172 -12.82 23.36 0.88
CA PRO A 172 -12.41 24.30 -0.16
C PRO A 172 -11.01 24.88 0.15
N PRO A 173 -10.22 25.23 -0.87
CA PRO A 173 -8.82 25.60 -0.69
C PRO A 173 -8.70 26.78 0.29
N ALA A 174 -7.88 26.57 1.31
CA ALA A 174 -7.55 27.61 2.28
C ALA A 174 -6.96 28.83 1.55
N PRO A 175 -7.21 30.06 2.06
CA PRO A 175 -6.55 31.26 1.55
C PRO A 175 -5.02 31.10 1.57
N PRO A 176 -4.29 31.84 0.70
CA PRO A 176 -2.84 31.71 0.58
C PRO A 176 -2.15 31.82 1.94
N PRO A 177 -1.06 31.05 2.15
CA PRO A 177 -0.46 30.90 3.48
C PRO A 177 -0.07 32.26 4.06
N PRO A 178 -0.29 32.49 5.37
CA PRO A 178 0.15 33.72 6.01
C PRO A 178 1.66 33.85 5.88
N LYS A 179 2.12 35.10 5.73
CA LYS A 179 3.52 35.48 5.56
C LYS A 179 4.42 34.73 6.56
N ARG A 180 5.50 34.17 6.00
CA ARG A 180 6.62 33.51 6.67
C ARG A 180 6.98 34.26 7.96
N MET A 181 6.64 33.67 9.11
CA MET A 181 7.12 34.13 10.40
C MET A 181 8.47 33.45 10.69
N LEU A 182 9.41 34.22 11.23
CA LEU A 182 10.75 33.82 11.61
C LEU A 182 10.73 32.63 12.60
N PRO A 183 11.77 31.76 12.60
CA PRO A 183 11.77 30.50 13.31
C PRO A 183 11.77 30.72 14.83
N SER A 184 10.76 30.16 15.50
CA SER A 184 10.66 30.10 16.95
C SER A 184 10.70 28.64 17.38
N ALA A 185 11.74 28.27 18.12
CA ALA A 185 12.10 26.92 18.60
C ALA A 185 12.48 25.92 17.51
N LEU A 186 13.67 25.31 17.63
CA LEU A 186 14.16 24.25 16.75
C LEU A 186 13.11 23.14 16.68
N THR A 187 12.51 22.95 15.51
CA THR A 187 11.62 21.83 15.26
C THR A 187 12.42 20.53 15.44
N PRO A 188 11.90 19.54 16.21
CA PRO A 188 12.64 18.31 16.48
C PRO A 188 12.92 17.56 15.18
N ILE A 189 14.13 16.98 15.08
CA ILE A 189 14.51 16.12 13.96
C ILE A 189 14.02 14.70 14.28
N HIS A 190 13.31 14.10 13.32
CA HIS A 190 12.79 12.74 13.40
C HIS A 190 13.73 11.78 12.66
N VAL A 191 14.14 10.70 13.32
CA VAL A 191 15.10 9.73 12.77
C VAL A 191 14.46 8.34 12.72
N ILE A 192 14.28 7.83 11.51
CA ILE A 192 13.85 6.45 11.26
C ILE A 192 15.11 5.58 11.17
N VAL A 193 15.23 4.60 12.07
CA VAL A 193 16.41 3.72 12.17
C VAL A 193 16.03 2.32 11.73
N ASP A 194 16.67 1.86 10.65
CA ASP A 194 16.58 0.49 10.13
C ASP A 194 17.88 -0.28 10.41
N ALA A 195 17.73 -1.45 11.03
CA ALA A 195 18.86 -2.29 11.43
C ALA A 195 19.35 -3.23 10.32
N GLY A 196 19.02 -2.97 9.05
CA GLY A 196 19.52 -3.76 7.93
C GLY A 196 19.00 -5.20 7.99
N HIS A 197 19.86 -6.20 8.08
CA HIS A 197 19.42 -7.61 8.10
C HIS A 197 18.61 -7.98 9.35
N GLY A 198 18.01 -9.17 9.35
CA GLY A 198 17.35 -9.70 10.54
C GLY A 198 16.55 -10.95 10.24
N GLY A 199 16.03 -11.57 11.29
CA GLY A 199 15.41 -12.89 11.15
C GLY A 199 16.45 -13.96 10.84
N ARG A 200 16.12 -14.83 9.88
CA ARG A 200 17.00 -15.93 9.45
C ARG A 200 18.15 -15.50 8.53
N ASP A 201 18.15 -14.25 8.08
CA ASP A 201 19.22 -13.72 7.25
C ASP A 201 20.36 -13.19 8.13
N PRO A 202 21.53 -13.86 8.14
CA PRO A 202 22.65 -13.42 8.95
C PRO A 202 23.34 -12.18 8.35
N GLY A 203 23.09 -11.83 7.08
CA GLY A 203 23.92 -10.90 6.33
C GLY A 203 25.34 -11.42 6.14
N ALA A 204 26.33 -10.52 6.11
CA ALA A 204 27.73 -10.89 6.08
C ALA A 204 28.11 -11.74 7.31
N VAL A 205 28.99 -12.73 7.11
CA VAL A 205 29.43 -13.66 8.15
C VAL A 205 30.94 -13.65 8.21
N TYR A 206 31.50 -13.47 9.41
CA TYR A 206 32.93 -13.55 9.67
C TYR A 206 33.24 -14.68 10.65
N GLY A 207 34.39 -15.32 10.48
CA GLY A 207 34.88 -16.39 11.34
C GLY A 207 34.20 -17.75 11.10
N ARG A 208 34.60 -18.75 11.88
CA ARG A 208 34.07 -20.13 11.73
C ARG A 208 32.99 -20.45 12.76
N ARG A 209 31.87 -21.01 12.30
CA ARG A 209 30.78 -21.46 13.18
C ARG A 209 31.30 -22.34 14.33
N GLY A 210 30.91 -22.00 15.56
CA GLY A 210 31.36 -22.69 16.77
C GLY A 210 32.72 -22.22 17.33
N LYS A 211 33.38 -21.27 16.68
CA LYS A 211 34.59 -20.60 17.19
C LYS A 211 34.24 -19.22 17.78
N ARG A 212 35.17 -18.65 18.55
CA ARG A 212 34.95 -17.39 19.29
C ARG A 212 34.84 -16.16 18.39
N ASP A 213 35.38 -16.24 17.19
CA ASP A 213 35.39 -15.22 16.13
C ASP A 213 34.13 -15.25 15.24
N TYR A 214 33.18 -16.17 15.49
CA TYR A 214 31.97 -16.27 14.68
C TYR A 214 31.02 -15.11 14.92
N MET A 215 30.87 -14.24 13.91
CA MET A 215 30.03 -13.04 13.95
C MET A 215 29.16 -12.98 12.71
N VAL A 216 27.97 -12.40 12.87
CA VAL A 216 26.99 -12.21 11.80
C VAL A 216 26.56 -10.74 11.79
N GLU A 217 26.49 -10.16 10.61
CA GLU A 217 26.15 -8.74 10.38
C GLU A 217 24.90 -8.35 11.14
N HIS A 218 23.82 -9.13 11.01
CA HIS A 218 22.55 -8.86 11.68
C HIS A 218 22.74 -8.54 13.17
N GLU A 219 23.40 -9.42 13.94
CA GLU A 219 23.54 -9.24 15.39
C GLU A 219 24.40 -8.03 15.75
N VAL A 220 25.41 -7.72 14.93
CA VAL A 220 26.30 -6.57 15.10
C VAL A 220 25.54 -5.27 14.80
N VAL A 221 24.88 -5.20 13.65
CA VAL A 221 24.17 -4.02 13.16
C VAL A 221 22.97 -3.70 14.04
N TYR A 222 22.22 -4.70 14.49
CA TYR A 222 21.11 -4.47 15.42
C TYR A 222 21.59 -3.92 16.77
N ASP A 223 22.73 -4.39 17.29
CA ASP A 223 23.33 -3.81 18.50
C ASP A 223 23.75 -2.35 18.30
N ILE A 224 24.35 -2.03 17.14
CA ILE A 224 24.72 -0.65 16.77
C ILE A 224 23.46 0.23 16.65
N ALA A 225 22.40 -0.25 16.01
CA ALA A 225 21.13 0.47 15.87
C ALA A 225 20.54 0.81 17.23
N GLU A 226 20.51 -0.14 18.17
CA GLU A 226 20.01 0.08 19.53
C GLU A 226 20.86 1.09 20.33
N ARG A 227 22.19 1.06 20.16
CA ARG A 227 23.08 2.09 20.75
C ARG A 227 22.84 3.46 20.13
N LEU A 228 22.69 3.52 18.81
CA LEU A 228 22.44 4.76 18.09
C LEU A 228 21.12 5.39 18.54
N VAL A 229 20.04 4.60 18.62
CA VAL A 229 18.74 5.10 19.09
C VAL A 229 18.86 5.70 20.49
N ARG A 230 19.54 5.04 21.43
CA ARG A 230 19.76 5.61 22.78
C ARG A 230 20.52 6.93 22.76
N LEU A 231 21.53 7.06 21.89
CA LEU A 231 22.31 8.29 21.76
C LEU A 231 21.49 9.43 21.12
N LEU A 232 20.62 9.10 20.16
CA LEU A 232 19.71 10.04 19.52
C LEU A 232 18.62 10.51 20.50
N ASP A 233 17.98 9.59 21.20
CA ASP A 233 16.97 9.91 22.23
C ASP A 233 17.57 10.82 23.31
N ALA A 234 18.78 10.50 23.81
CA ALA A 234 19.48 11.31 24.81
C ALA A 234 19.84 12.73 24.33
N LYS A 235 19.93 12.94 23.02
CA LYS A 235 20.18 14.25 22.40
C LYS A 235 18.88 14.99 22.03
N GLY A 236 17.71 14.43 22.32
CA GLY A 236 16.41 15.05 22.07
C GLY A 236 15.87 14.85 20.64
N TYR A 237 16.41 13.89 19.89
CA TYR A 237 15.82 13.47 18.60
C TYR A 237 14.61 12.57 18.84
N GLU A 238 13.62 12.61 17.95
CA GLU A 238 12.54 11.62 17.95
C GLU A 238 12.91 10.41 17.10
N THR A 239 13.02 9.23 17.70
CA THR A 239 13.46 8.03 16.99
C THR A 239 12.34 7.04 16.70
N TYR A 240 12.43 6.38 15.55
CA TYR A 240 11.46 5.39 15.08
C TYR A 240 12.21 4.15 14.59
N ARG A 241 12.03 3.02 15.27
CA ARG A 241 12.65 1.74 14.89
C ARG A 241 11.81 1.03 13.84
N THR A 242 12.45 0.29 12.93
CA THR A 242 11.73 -0.60 12.00
C THR A 242 11.63 -2.04 12.50
N VAL A 243 12.56 -2.47 13.37
CA VAL A 243 12.69 -3.84 13.88
C VAL A 243 12.79 -3.82 15.40
N GLU A 244 12.27 -4.88 16.04
CA GLU A 244 12.41 -5.16 17.46
C GLU A 244 12.77 -6.64 17.69
N ASP A 245 13.68 -6.91 18.63
CA ASP A 245 13.88 -8.22 19.24
C ASP A 245 13.26 -8.27 20.64
N PRO A 246 12.05 -8.84 20.80
CA PRO A 246 11.35 -8.87 22.09
C PRO A 246 11.96 -9.85 23.11
N HIS A 247 12.90 -10.70 22.69
CA HIS A 247 13.42 -11.80 23.51
C HIS A 247 14.84 -11.56 24.03
N ARG A 248 15.45 -10.41 23.72
CA ARG A 248 16.81 -10.10 24.11
C ARG A 248 16.92 -8.69 24.67
N ARG A 249 17.95 -8.49 25.50
CA ARG A 249 18.32 -7.18 26.00
C ARG A 249 19.53 -6.70 25.22
N TYR A 250 19.36 -5.55 24.57
CA TYR A 250 20.42 -4.80 23.91
C TYR A 250 20.71 -3.51 24.70
N PRO A 251 21.90 -2.91 24.54
CA PRO A 251 23.05 -3.45 23.82
C PRO A 251 23.71 -4.61 24.58
N LYS A 252 24.37 -5.50 23.84
CA LYS A 252 25.08 -6.66 24.39
C LYS A 252 26.50 -6.29 24.80
N GLN A 253 26.94 -6.84 25.92
CA GLN A 253 28.36 -6.79 26.29
C GLN A 253 29.23 -7.69 25.39
N LYS A 254 28.64 -8.76 24.84
CA LYS A 254 29.30 -9.68 23.92
C LYS A 254 28.32 -10.16 22.85
N LEU A 255 28.71 -10.01 21.58
CA LEU A 255 27.91 -10.43 20.44
C LEU A 255 28.04 -11.94 20.20
N THR A 256 26.93 -12.59 19.85
CA THR A 256 26.88 -14.02 19.55
C THR A 256 25.86 -14.27 18.44
N ALA A 257 26.14 -15.20 17.53
CA ALA A 257 25.22 -15.56 16.45
C ALA A 257 24.08 -16.53 16.86
N ASN A 258 23.94 -16.85 18.15
CA ASN A 258 23.00 -17.87 18.65
C ASN A 258 21.53 -17.38 18.69
N GLY A 259 21.20 -16.26 18.02
CA GLY A 259 19.93 -15.53 18.18
C GLY A 259 19.03 -15.38 16.98
N LEU A 260 19.52 -15.73 15.78
CA LEU A 260 18.85 -15.48 14.51
C LEU A 260 17.38 -15.94 14.52
N GLY A 261 16.48 -15.09 14.00
CA GLY A 261 15.11 -15.49 13.65
C GLY A 261 14.03 -15.15 14.66
N ARG A 262 14.31 -14.27 15.62
CA ARG A 262 13.37 -13.90 16.70
C ARG A 262 12.85 -12.48 16.60
N GLU A 263 13.45 -11.70 15.71
CA GLU A 263 13.16 -10.31 15.46
C GLU A 263 11.83 -10.16 14.72
N ARG A 264 11.22 -8.99 14.91
CA ARG A 264 9.94 -8.64 14.31
C ARG A 264 10.03 -7.26 13.68
N VAL A 265 9.46 -7.13 12.49
CA VAL A 265 9.21 -5.83 11.89
C VAL A 265 8.02 -5.20 12.60
N LEU A 266 8.15 -3.93 12.98
CA LEU A 266 7.16 -3.16 13.75
C LEU A 266 5.97 -2.66 12.90
N VAL A 267 5.48 -3.51 12.00
CA VAL A 267 4.21 -3.33 11.27
C VAL A 267 3.03 -3.72 12.16
N THR A 268 1.79 -3.46 11.73
CA THR A 268 0.57 -3.85 12.47
C THR A 268 -0.25 -4.86 11.66
N PRO A 269 -0.45 -6.10 12.14
CA PRO A 269 0.19 -6.69 13.33
C PRO A 269 1.71 -6.91 13.12
N PRO A 270 2.53 -7.00 14.20
CA PRO A 270 3.97 -7.21 14.08
C PRO A 270 4.31 -8.47 13.29
N TYR A 271 5.23 -8.34 12.33
CA TYR A 271 5.64 -9.46 11.48
C TYR A 271 6.92 -10.08 12.00
N ARG A 272 6.87 -11.35 12.41
CA ARG A 272 8.07 -12.13 12.74
C ARG A 272 8.88 -12.41 11.47
N MET A 273 10.18 -12.15 11.51
CA MET A 273 11.07 -12.20 10.34
C MET A 273 11.45 -13.64 9.92
N ASP A 274 10.45 -14.48 9.66
CA ASP A 274 10.66 -15.88 9.23
C ASP A 274 11.12 -15.97 7.76
N SER A 275 10.81 -14.95 6.94
CA SER A 275 11.28 -14.80 5.57
C SER A 275 12.02 -13.47 5.41
N ALA A 276 13.30 -13.55 5.07
CA ALA A 276 14.16 -12.38 4.85
C ALA A 276 13.58 -11.43 3.79
N LYS A 277 13.09 -11.99 2.67
CA LYS A 277 12.51 -11.21 1.57
C LYS A 277 11.23 -10.49 1.98
N ILE A 278 10.36 -11.14 2.76
CA ILE A 278 9.15 -10.49 3.28
C ILE A 278 9.54 -9.40 4.27
N ALA A 279 10.49 -9.69 5.16
CA ALA A 279 10.93 -8.76 6.18
C ALA A 279 11.53 -7.47 5.59
N VAL A 280 12.39 -7.57 4.58
CA VAL A 280 12.93 -6.41 3.85
C VAL A 280 11.80 -5.54 3.29
N ASN A 281 10.85 -6.15 2.58
CA ASN A 281 9.70 -5.42 2.02
C ASN A 281 8.88 -4.74 3.12
N MET A 282 8.56 -5.46 4.21
CA MET A 282 7.80 -4.91 5.34
C MET A 282 8.51 -3.74 6.01
N ARG A 283 9.83 -3.74 6.09
CA ARG A 283 10.61 -2.60 6.62
C ARG A 283 10.55 -1.40 5.68
N VAL A 284 10.71 -1.59 4.37
CA VAL A 284 10.53 -0.52 3.38
C VAL A 284 9.12 0.08 3.49
N PHE A 285 8.09 -0.76 3.61
CA PHE A 285 6.72 -0.28 3.78
C PHE A 285 6.51 0.47 5.10
N LEU A 286 7.13 0.02 6.19
CA LEU A 286 7.08 0.69 7.48
C LEU A 286 7.77 2.06 7.43
N VAL A 287 8.95 2.15 6.81
CA VAL A 287 9.67 3.43 6.59
C VAL A 287 8.77 4.42 5.84
N ASN A 288 8.17 3.98 4.72
CA ASN A 288 7.27 4.81 3.93
C ASN A 288 6.01 5.24 4.71
N ALA A 289 5.45 4.33 5.51
CA ALA A 289 4.30 4.64 6.36
C ALA A 289 4.65 5.67 7.46
N LEU A 290 5.80 5.53 8.10
CA LEU A 290 6.32 6.48 9.09
C LEU A 290 6.54 7.85 8.46
N TYR A 291 7.23 7.91 7.32
CA TYR A 291 7.46 9.16 6.60
C TYR A 291 6.14 9.87 6.24
N ARG A 292 5.18 9.16 5.64
CA ARG A 292 3.88 9.74 5.27
C ARG A 292 3.10 10.23 6.49
N ARG A 293 3.15 9.49 7.61
CA ARG A 293 2.52 9.91 8.87
C ARG A 293 3.15 11.22 9.35
N LEU A 294 4.48 11.28 9.45
CA LEU A 294 5.21 12.45 9.93
C LEU A 294 4.87 13.70 9.10
N VAL A 295 4.94 13.59 7.77
CA VAL A 295 4.68 14.74 6.88
C VAL A 295 3.19 15.12 6.84
N ARG A 296 2.28 14.15 6.61
CA ARG A 296 0.88 14.47 6.30
C ARG A 296 0.00 14.64 7.52
N ARG A 297 0.29 13.91 8.60
CA ARG A 297 -0.52 13.89 9.81
C ARG A 297 0.09 14.76 10.90
N ASP A 298 1.38 14.60 11.13
CA ASP A 298 2.08 15.25 12.24
C ASP A 298 2.69 16.61 11.80
N GLY A 299 2.65 16.94 10.49
CA GLY A 299 3.03 18.25 9.95
C GLY A 299 4.53 18.54 9.94
N VAL A 300 5.35 17.49 10.01
CA VAL A 300 6.82 17.60 10.06
C VAL A 300 7.36 18.01 8.70
N ASP A 301 8.26 19.00 8.67
CA ASP A 301 8.99 19.38 7.47
C ASP A 301 9.83 18.18 6.98
N PRO A 302 9.73 17.76 5.71
CA PRO A 302 10.57 16.70 5.15
C PRO A 302 12.08 16.90 5.39
N GLN A 303 12.56 18.14 5.50
CA GLN A 303 13.96 18.45 5.81
C GLN A 303 14.38 18.07 7.23
N HIS A 304 13.42 17.82 8.12
CA HIS A 304 13.65 17.39 9.51
C HIS A 304 13.41 15.88 9.70
N ILE A 305 13.30 15.10 8.61
CA ILE A 305 13.16 13.65 8.68
C ILE A 305 14.40 13.00 8.07
N VAL A 306 15.04 12.10 8.82
CA VAL A 306 16.21 11.35 8.38
C VAL A 306 15.91 9.86 8.43
N LEU A 307 16.22 9.14 7.35
CA LEU A 307 16.27 7.67 7.33
C LEU A 307 17.73 7.22 7.47
N LEU A 308 18.01 6.36 8.45
CA LEU A 308 19.30 5.71 8.64
C LEU A 308 19.12 4.21 8.52
N SER A 309 19.68 3.61 7.47
CA SER A 309 19.79 2.15 7.31
C SER A 309 21.23 1.74 7.59
N ILE A 310 21.43 0.84 8.55
CA ILE A 310 22.76 0.41 8.97
C ILE A 310 23.04 -0.97 8.36
N HIS A 311 24.22 -1.13 7.76
CA HIS A 311 24.70 -2.37 7.16
C HIS A 311 26.17 -2.55 7.48
N GLY A 312 26.66 -3.79 7.47
CA GLY A 312 28.05 -4.13 7.77
C GLY A 312 28.54 -5.27 6.92
N ASP A 313 29.70 -5.11 6.29
CA ASP A 313 30.32 -6.18 5.52
C ASP A 313 31.45 -6.86 6.30
N ALA A 314 31.84 -8.05 5.88
CA ALA A 314 32.98 -8.78 6.42
C ALA A 314 34.15 -8.68 5.44
N LEU A 315 35.20 -7.94 5.82
CA LEU A 315 36.44 -7.90 5.07
C LEU A 315 37.25 -9.17 5.37
N ALA A 316 37.56 -9.93 4.32
CA ALA A 316 38.42 -11.12 4.38
C ALA A 316 39.90 -10.75 4.47
#